data_AF-A0A8X6KLV6-F1
#
_entry.id   AF-A0A8X6KLV6-F1
#
_cell.length_a   1.000
_cell.length_b   1.000
_cell.length_c   1.000
_cell.angle_alpha   90.00
_cell.angle_beta   90.00
_cell.angle_gamma   90.00
#
_symmetry.space_group_name_H-M   'P 1'
#
loop_
_entity.id
_entity.type
_entity.pdbx_description
1 polymer ?
#
loop_
_entity_poly.entity_id
_entity_poly.type
_entity_poly.pdbx_seq_one_letter_code
_entity_poly.pdbx_strand_id
1 'polypeptide(L)'
;MRLRYNFISSKSDTAYQVDLYKLFNDVCLQLRGDDLNLIKTKYSVAAFVSKLLLYKRNFGRREFNNFPYLSAVSFKHDDLLLYCQHLENIHSDFKERFQDILNMDIPDWVLEPF
;
A
#
# COMPACT_ATOMS: atom_id res chain seq x y z
N MET A 1 -33.93 4.03 -4.36
CA MET A 1 -32.80 4.65 -3.62
C MET A 1 -31.78 3.62 -3.11
N ARG A 2 -32.21 2.57 -2.38
CA ARG A 2 -31.33 1.54 -1.77
C ARG A 2 -30.49 0.70 -2.77
N LEU A 3 -31.04 0.32 -3.92
CA LEU A 3 -30.31 -0.44 -4.95
C LEU A 3 -29.13 0.35 -5.54
N ARG A 4 -29.33 1.64 -5.85
CA ARG A 4 -28.26 2.53 -6.31
C ARG A 4 -27.19 2.73 -5.23
N TYR A 5 -27.59 2.83 -3.96
CA TYR A 5 -26.68 2.98 -2.82
C TYR A 5 -25.72 1.79 -2.67
N ASN A 6 -26.24 0.56 -2.78
CA ASN A 6 -25.45 -0.67 -2.70
C ASN A 6 -24.53 -0.82 -3.92
N PHE A 7 -25.03 -0.47 -5.11
CA PHE A 7 -24.26 -0.57 -6.34
C PHE A 7 -23.07 0.40 -6.38
N ILE A 8 -23.24 1.62 -5.87
CA ILE A 8 -22.15 2.61 -5.77
C ILE A 8 -21.05 2.10 -4.82
N SER A 9 -21.43 1.62 -3.62
CA SER A 9 -20.49 1.07 -2.63
C SER A 9 -19.73 -0.15 -3.18
N SER A 10 -20.42 -1.09 -3.83
CA SER A 10 -19.75 -2.25 -4.45
C SER A 10 -18.75 -1.86 -5.55
N LYS A 11 -19.04 -0.81 -6.32
CA LYS A 11 -18.13 -0.29 -7.35
C LYS A 11 -16.89 0.35 -6.74
N SER A 12 -17.05 1.20 -5.74
CA SER A 12 -15.92 1.86 -5.08
C SER A 12 -15.03 0.85 -4.36
N ASP A 13 -15.63 -0.14 -3.71
CA ASP A 13 -14.89 -1.21 -3.03
C ASP A 13 -14.04 -1.99 -4.04
N THR A 14 -14.64 -2.35 -5.17
CA THR A 14 -13.93 -3.06 -6.25
C THR A 14 -12.79 -2.21 -6.81
N ALA A 15 -13.04 -0.93 -7.09
CA ALA A 15 -12.05 -0.01 -7.64
C ALA A 15 -10.86 0.18 -6.68
N TYR A 16 -11.14 0.41 -5.39
CA TYR A 16 -10.13 0.50 -4.34
C TYR A 16 -9.29 -0.77 -4.25
N GLN A 17 -9.92 -1.95 -4.24
CA GLN A 17 -9.22 -3.23 -4.15
C GLN A 17 -8.33 -3.46 -5.39
N VAL A 18 -8.83 -3.18 -6.60
CA VAL A 18 -8.03 -3.33 -7.84
C VAL A 18 -6.76 -2.47 -7.78
N ASP A 19 -6.88 -1.20 -7.39
CA ASP A 19 -5.73 -0.32 -7.21
C ASP A 19 -4.77 -0.86 -6.13
N LEU A 20 -5.29 -1.27 -4.98
CA LEU A 20 -4.48 -1.81 -3.88
C LEU A 20 -3.73 -3.09 -4.27
N TYR A 21 -4.39 -4.03 -4.95
CA TYR A 21 -3.75 -5.26 -5.43
C TYR A 21 -2.67 -4.99 -6.47
N LYS A 22 -2.84 -3.94 -7.30
CA LYS A 22 -1.78 -3.51 -8.19
C LYS A 22 -0.54 -3.06 -7.41
N LEU A 23 -0.72 -2.26 -6.36
CA LEU A 23 0.39 -1.83 -5.49
C LEU A 23 1.08 -3.02 -4.80
N PHE A 24 0.32 -4.02 -4.34
CA PHE A 24 0.92 -5.27 -3.81
C PHE A 24 1.71 -6.03 -4.87
N ASN A 25 1.16 -6.16 -6.08
CA ASN A 25 1.84 -6.85 -7.17
C ASN A 25 3.15 -6.15 -7.54
N ASP A 26 3.19 -4.82 -7.58
CA ASP A 26 4.40 -4.07 -7.87
C ASP A 26 5.51 -4.36 -6.85
N VAL A 27 5.18 -4.42 -5.56
CA VAL A 27 6.15 -4.82 -4.51
C VAL A 27 6.55 -6.28 -4.66
N CYS A 28 5.60 -7.17 -4.92
CA CYS A 28 5.91 -8.58 -5.15
C CYS A 28 6.84 -8.78 -6.35
N LEU A 29 6.70 -7.98 -7.41
CA LEU A 29 7.61 -8.02 -8.57
C LEU A 29 9.01 -7.54 -8.18
N GLN A 30 9.11 -6.46 -7.39
CA GLN A 30 10.40 -6.00 -6.85
C GLN A 30 11.07 -7.08 -6.01
N LEU A 31 10.29 -7.82 -5.21
CA LEU A 31 10.77 -8.90 -4.34
C LEU A 31 11.03 -10.24 -5.06
N ARG A 32 10.70 -10.37 -6.35
CA ARG A 32 10.93 -11.59 -7.14
C ARG A 32 12.02 -11.45 -8.20
N GLY A 33 12.66 -10.30 -8.32
CA GLY A 33 13.71 -10.07 -9.33
C GLY A 33 14.97 -10.88 -9.06
N ASP A 34 15.69 -11.25 -10.12
CA ASP A 34 16.89 -12.11 -10.07
C ASP A 34 18.08 -11.48 -9.30
N ASP A 35 18.11 -10.14 -9.17
CA ASP A 35 19.15 -9.41 -8.44
C ASP A 35 18.76 -9.06 -6.98
N LEU A 36 17.80 -9.78 -6.39
CA LEU A 36 17.34 -9.50 -5.03
C LEU A 36 18.39 -9.88 -4.00
N ASN A 37 18.77 -8.92 -3.16
CA ASN A 37 19.56 -9.16 -1.96
C ASN A 37 18.83 -8.61 -0.73
N LEU A 38 19.32 -8.97 0.46
CA LEU A 38 18.65 -8.66 1.71
C LEU A 38 18.50 -7.14 1.94
N ILE A 39 19.44 -6.34 1.45
CA ILE A 39 19.41 -4.87 1.49
C ILE A 39 18.27 -4.33 0.64
N LYS A 40 18.17 -4.76 -0.62
CA LYS A 40 17.09 -4.38 -1.54
C LYS A 40 15.73 -4.81 -0.99
N THR A 41 15.64 -6.01 -0.41
CA THR A 41 14.43 -6.50 0.26
C THR A 41 14.02 -5.57 1.40
N LYS A 42 14.95 -5.21 2.29
CA LYS A 42 14.69 -4.28 3.40
C LYS A 42 14.17 -2.93 2.90
N TYR A 43 14.84 -2.32 1.94
CA TYR A 43 14.41 -1.02 1.42
C TYR A 43 13.06 -1.09 0.67
N SER A 44 12.81 -2.16 -0.08
CA SER A 44 11.54 -2.34 -0.80
C SER A 44 10.36 -2.48 0.17
N VAL A 45 10.51 -3.31 1.20
CA VAL A 45 9.47 -3.48 2.25
C VAL A 45 9.29 -2.18 3.04
N ALA A 46 10.37 -1.53 3.47
CA ALA A 46 10.30 -0.27 4.22
C ALA A 46 9.64 0.87 3.42
N ALA A 47 9.96 0.97 2.12
CA ALA A 47 9.34 1.94 1.23
C ALA A 47 7.84 1.68 1.06
N PHE A 48 7.43 0.42 0.91
CA PHE A 48 6.02 0.07 0.81
C PHE A 48 5.24 0.39 2.09
N VAL A 49 5.78 0.00 3.26
CA VAL A 49 5.20 0.35 4.57
C VAL A 49 5.01 1.86 4.70
N SER A 50 6.03 2.65 4.34
CA SER A 50 5.94 4.11 4.36
C SER A 50 4.90 4.67 3.39
N LYS A 51 4.76 4.06 2.20
CA LYS A 51 3.77 4.43 1.19
C LYS A 51 2.34 4.20 1.68
N LEU A 52 2.05 3.16 2.46
CA LEU A 52 0.70 2.92 3.01
C LEU A 52 0.20 4.11 3.85
N LEU A 53 1.05 4.67 4.71
CA LEU A 53 0.72 5.89 5.47
C LEU A 53 0.59 7.13 4.59
N LEU A 54 1.41 7.23 3.54
CA LEU A 54 1.28 8.28 2.54
C LEU A 54 -0.07 8.20 1.82
N TYR A 55 -0.51 7.01 1.41
CA TYR A 55 -1.79 6.81 0.74
C TYR A 55 -2.96 7.18 1.65
N LYS A 56 -2.93 6.76 2.93
CA LYS A 56 -3.92 7.17 3.93
C LYS A 56 -4.01 8.71 4.05
N ARG A 57 -2.87 9.40 4.13
CA ARG A 57 -2.82 10.87 4.19
C ARG A 57 -3.34 11.52 2.90
N ASN A 58 -3.01 10.96 1.75
CA ASN A 58 -3.48 11.46 0.46
C ASN A 58 -5.00 11.30 0.32
N PHE A 59 -5.58 10.21 0.84
CA PHE A 59 -7.03 10.04 0.93
C PHE A 59 -7.67 11.14 1.78
N GLY A 60 -7.06 11.50 2.91
CA GLY A 60 -7.49 12.66 3.71
C GLY A 60 -7.47 14.00 2.95
N ARG A 61 -6.56 14.13 1.96
CA ARG A 61 -6.46 15.30 1.06
C ARG A 61 -7.28 15.17 -0.22
N ARG A 62 -7.98 14.04 -0.42
CA ARG A 62 -8.68 13.67 -1.66
C ARG A 62 -7.76 13.61 -2.88
N GLU A 63 -6.51 13.18 -2.68
CA GLU A 63 -5.51 12.97 -3.71
C GLU A 63 -5.42 11.46 -4.04
N PHE A 64 -5.86 11.07 -5.24
CA PHE A 64 -6.00 9.66 -5.62
C PHE A 64 -5.02 9.23 -6.73
N ASN A 65 -3.87 9.90 -6.86
CA ASN A 65 -2.90 9.63 -7.93
C ASN A 65 -2.43 8.16 -8.00
N ASN A 66 -2.35 7.48 -6.85
CA ASN A 66 -1.98 6.06 -6.76
C ASN A 66 -3.18 5.11 -6.83
N PHE A 67 -4.40 5.65 -6.90
CA PHE A 67 -5.66 4.92 -6.96
C PHE A 67 -6.51 5.41 -8.14
N PRO A 68 -6.03 5.25 -9.39
CA PRO A 68 -6.72 5.76 -10.58
C PRO A 68 -8.11 5.16 -10.77
N TYR A 69 -8.34 3.88 -10.46
CA TYR A 69 -9.68 3.30 -10.59
C TYR A 69 -10.64 3.88 -9.56
N LEU A 70 -10.19 4.05 -8.31
CA LEU A 70 -11.00 4.68 -7.27
C LEU A 70 -11.30 6.14 -7.61
N SER A 71 -10.34 6.87 -8.19
CA SER A 71 -10.52 8.26 -8.63
C SER A 71 -11.58 8.43 -9.71
N ALA A 72 -11.82 7.39 -10.50
CA ALA A 72 -12.76 7.39 -11.62
C ALA A 72 -14.20 7.01 -11.22
N VAL A 73 -14.43 6.61 -9.96
CA VAL A 73 -15.76 6.20 -9.47
C VAL A 73 -16.25 7.12 -8.35
N SER A 74 -17.57 7.23 -8.22
CA SER A 74 -18.16 7.89 -7.05
C SER A 74 -18.09 6.97 -5.83
N PHE A 75 -17.73 7.51 -4.68
CA PHE A 75 -17.72 6.80 -3.39
C PHE A 75 -18.22 7.73 -2.28
N LYS A 76 -18.66 7.15 -1.16
CA LYS A 76 -19.14 7.92 -0.01
C LYS A 76 -18.00 8.31 0.91
N HIS A 77 -18.25 9.27 1.79
CA HIS A 77 -17.29 9.64 2.81
C HIS A 77 -16.98 8.47 3.75
N ASP A 78 -17.99 7.72 4.17
CA ASP A 78 -17.83 6.56 5.05
C ASP A 78 -16.96 5.46 4.41
N ASP A 79 -17.13 5.23 3.10
CA ASP A 79 -16.30 4.28 2.34
C ASP A 79 -14.82 4.70 2.39
N LEU A 80 -14.53 6.01 2.25
CA LEU A 80 -13.17 6.54 2.33
C LEU A 80 -12.55 6.34 3.72
N LEU A 81 -13.33 6.48 4.80
CA LEU A 81 -12.86 6.22 6.16
C LEU A 81 -12.51 4.74 6.35
N LEU A 82 -13.32 3.83 5.82
CA LEU A 82 -13.04 2.39 5.82
C LEU A 82 -11.75 2.06 5.06
N TYR A 83 -11.51 2.69 3.90
CA TYR A 83 -10.28 2.49 3.14
C TYR A 83 -9.04 3.03 3.88
N CYS A 84 -9.16 4.19 4.54
CA CYS A 84 -8.10 4.72 5.41
C CYS A 84 -7.76 3.77 6.56
N GLN A 85 -8.78 3.22 7.23
CA GLN A 85 -8.59 2.24 8.30
C GLN A 85 -7.95 0.95 7.78
N HIS A 86 -8.38 0.48 6.62
CA HIS A 86 -7.80 -0.72 6.00
C HIS A 86 -6.31 -0.52 5.65
N LEU A 87 -5.92 0.63 5.09
CA LEU A 87 -4.51 0.96 4.84
C LEU A 87 -3.67 0.98 6.11
N GLU A 88 -4.23 1.45 7.23
CA GLU A 88 -3.56 1.44 8.53
C GLU A 88 -3.42 0.02 9.12
N ASN A 89 -4.44 -0.82 8.96
CA ASN A 89 -4.36 -2.23 9.35
C ASN A 89 -3.28 -2.96 8.54
N ILE A 90 -3.26 -2.77 7.21
CA ILE A 90 -2.22 -3.35 6.35
C ILE A 90 -0.83 -2.86 6.77
N HIS A 91 -0.69 -1.57 7.09
CA HIS A 91 0.59 -1.02 7.56
C HIS A 91 1.05 -1.73 8.85
N SER A 92 0.16 -1.90 9.82
CA SER A 92 0.47 -2.61 11.07
C SER A 92 0.83 -4.07 10.81
N ASP A 93 0.05 -4.78 10.00
CA ASP A 93 0.29 -6.17 9.64
C ASP A 93 1.64 -6.36 8.93
N PHE A 94 2.00 -5.46 8.00
CA PHE A 94 3.30 -5.50 7.32
C PHE A 94 4.45 -5.21 8.28
N LYS A 95 4.28 -4.25 9.20
CA LYS A 95 5.29 -3.97 10.22
C LYS A 95 5.54 -5.16 11.13
N GLU A 96 4.49 -5.85 11.55
CA GLU A 96 4.60 -7.04 12.40
C GLU A 96 5.22 -8.22 11.63
N ARG A 97 4.73 -8.49 10.42
CA ARG A 97 5.15 -9.62 9.60
C ARG A 97 6.59 -9.52 9.12
N PHE A 98 7.08 -8.32 8.85
CA PHE A 98 8.44 -8.07 8.34
C PHE A 98 9.33 -7.35 9.35
N GLN A 99 9.02 -7.43 10.64
CA GLN A 99 9.77 -6.76 11.70
C GLN A 99 11.27 -7.10 11.68
N ASP A 100 11.60 -8.35 11.37
CA ASP A 100 12.96 -8.87 11.24
C ASP A 100 13.72 -8.19 10.10
N ILE A 101 13.11 -8.11 8.92
CA ILE A 101 13.69 -7.44 7.75
C ILE A 101 13.79 -5.93 8.00
N LEU A 102 12.76 -5.32 8.59
CA LEU A 102 12.72 -3.88 8.84
C LEU A 102 13.76 -3.45 9.88
N ASN A 103 13.97 -4.24 10.94
CA ASN A 103 14.91 -3.94 12.02
C ASN A 103 16.32 -4.46 11.76
N MET A 104 16.57 -5.12 10.63
CA MET A 104 17.88 -5.68 10.31
C MET A 104 18.96 -4.61 10.20
N ASP A 105 20.02 -4.70 10.99
CA ASP A 105 21.17 -3.82 10.86
C ASP A 105 22.00 -4.21 9.63
N ILE A 106 22.30 -3.23 8.78
CA ILE A 106 23.19 -3.39 7.63
C ILE A 106 24.51 -2.72 7.99
N PRO A 107 25.61 -3.46 8.12
CA PRO A 107 26.91 -2.87 8.40
C PRO A 107 27.39 -1.94 7.27
N ASP A 108 28.06 -0.85 7.62
CA ASP A 108 28.53 0.16 6.66
C ASP A 108 29.42 -0.43 5.56
N TRP A 109 30.27 -1.40 5.90
CA TRP A 109 31.16 -2.09 4.95
C TRP A 109 30.41 -2.87 3.85
N VAL A 110 29.12 -3.17 4.05
CA VAL A 110 28.26 -3.78 3.02
C VAL A 110 27.71 -2.74 2.04
N LEU A 111 27.46 -1.51 2.52
CA LEU A 111 26.94 -0.42 1.71
C LEU A 111 28.05 0.29 0.93
N GLU A 112 29.23 0.42 1.51
CA GLU A 112 30.42 1.02 0.94
C GLU A 112 31.55 -0.02 0.88
N PRO A 113 31.57 -0.89 -0.14
CA PRO A 113 32.68 -1.83 -0.33
C PRO A 113 33.95 -1.05 -0.70
N PHE A 114 35.06 -1.40 -0.02
CA PHE A 114 36.39 -0.80 -0.18
C PHE A 114 36.89 -0.75 -1.63
#